data_AF-A0A961XP34-F1
#
_entry.id   AF-A0A961XP34-F1
#
_cell.length_a   1.000
_cell.length_b   1.000
_cell.length_c   1.000
_cell.angle_alpha   90.00
_cell.angle_beta   90.00
_cell.angle_gamma   90.00
#
_symmetry.space_group_name_H-M   'P 1'
#
loop_
_entity.id
_entity.type
_entity.pdbx_description
1 polymer ?
#
loop_
_entity_poly.entity_id
_entity_poly.type
_entity_poly.pdbx_seq_one_letter_code
_entity_poly.pdbx_strand_id
1 'polypeptide(L)'
;NVFLRPGIEDIIHRARRHGLKLAIATTTSRPNVEALIAATLGSEAMTWFQSVRTGEDVSRKKPDPQVFELVMRDLGFPADKCLVFEDSANGLRAAKALDLPVIITPSIYTADDDFSGADLVMKNAAEPLSHRKLMHAGGSIAVNSEYWEKLFT
;
A
#
# COMPACT_ATOMS: atom_id res chain seq x y z
N ASN A 1 10.11 -18.02 9.75
CA ASN A 1 9.72 -16.60 9.93
C ASN A 1 9.31 -16.00 8.62
N VAL A 2 8.29 -15.14 8.65
CA VAL A 2 7.96 -14.20 7.58
C VAL A 2 8.62 -12.87 7.93
N PHE A 3 9.06 -12.11 6.93
CA PHE A 3 9.69 -10.82 7.11
C PHE A 3 9.02 -9.79 6.20
N LEU A 4 9.05 -8.51 6.59
CA LEU A 4 8.63 -7.43 5.70
C LEU A 4 9.59 -7.31 4.52
N ARG A 5 9.06 -6.82 3.39
CA ARG A 5 9.89 -6.44 2.25
C ARG A 5 10.78 -5.25 2.64
N PRO A 6 12.03 -5.15 2.16
CA PRO A 6 12.93 -4.07 2.53
C PRO A 6 12.29 -2.69 2.35
N GLY A 7 12.43 -1.83 3.37
CA GLY A 7 11.92 -0.45 3.44
C GLY A 7 10.45 -0.27 3.82
N ILE A 8 9.62 -1.33 3.84
CA ILE A 8 8.19 -1.20 4.20
C ILE A 8 8.03 -0.72 5.66
N GLU A 9 8.83 -1.26 6.57
CA GLU A 9 8.85 -0.87 7.98
C GLU A 9 9.24 0.62 8.14
N ASP A 10 10.29 1.06 7.45
CA ASP A 10 10.72 2.47 7.45
C ASP A 10 9.64 3.42 6.93
N ILE A 11 8.97 3.07 5.83
CA ILE A 11 7.85 3.87 5.28
C ILE A 11 6.72 3.97 6.30
N ILE A 12 6.33 2.86 6.94
CA ILE A 12 5.29 2.84 7.98
C ILE A 12 5.68 3.75 9.16
N HIS A 13 6.93 3.67 9.64
CA HIS A 13 7.40 4.52 10.74
C HIS A 13 7.54 6.00 10.36
N ARG A 14 8.02 6.31 9.15
CA ARG A 14 8.08 7.68 8.62
C ARG A 14 6.68 8.28 8.47
N ALA A 15 5.75 7.55 7.86
CA ALA A 15 4.35 7.97 7.70
C ALA A 15 3.72 8.33 9.05
N ARG A 16 3.85 7.45 10.05
CA ARG A 16 3.36 7.69 11.43
C ARG A 16 4.04 8.90 12.08
N ARG A 17 5.36 9.06 11.93
CA ARG A 17 6.12 10.21 12.46
C ARG A 17 5.64 11.54 11.86
N HIS A 18 5.22 11.53 10.60
CA HIS A 18 4.66 12.70 9.90
C HIS A 18 3.14 12.85 10.03
N GLY A 19 2.48 12.04 10.88
CA GLY A 19 1.04 12.15 11.13
C GLY A 19 0.15 11.68 9.98
N LEU A 20 0.70 10.93 9.01
CA LEU A 20 -0.08 10.35 7.93
C LEU A 20 -0.98 9.22 8.45
N LYS A 21 -2.23 9.20 7.99
CA LYS A 21 -3.10 8.04 8.18
C LYS A 21 -2.60 6.89 7.31
N LEU A 22 -2.66 5.67 7.84
CA LEU A 22 -2.33 4.41 7.18
C LEU A 22 -3.59 3.55 7.07
N ALA A 23 -3.71 2.80 5.97
CA ALA A 23 -4.70 1.75 5.86
C ALA A 23 -4.21 0.58 5.01
N ILE A 24 -4.78 -0.61 5.23
CA ILE A 24 -4.50 -1.83 4.46
C ILE A 24 -5.71 -2.14 3.58
N ALA A 25 -5.48 -2.35 2.28
CA ALA A 25 -6.51 -2.73 1.31
C ALA A 25 -6.08 -4.02 0.58
N THR A 26 -6.61 -5.20 0.93
CA THR A 26 -6.06 -6.48 0.47
C THR A 26 -7.12 -7.50 0.04
N THR A 27 -6.72 -8.51 -0.73
CA THR A 27 -7.57 -9.63 -1.19
C THR A 27 -7.49 -10.88 -0.28
N THR A 28 -6.54 -10.90 0.66
CA THR A 28 -6.39 -11.95 1.69
C THR A 28 -7.42 -11.78 2.82
N SER A 29 -7.49 -12.74 3.74
CA SER A 29 -8.39 -12.71 4.91
C SER A 29 -7.87 -11.84 6.07
N ARG A 30 -8.76 -11.43 6.97
CA ARG A 30 -8.41 -10.65 8.17
C ARG A 30 -7.41 -11.36 9.10
N PRO A 31 -7.55 -12.66 9.43
CA PRO A 31 -6.56 -13.37 10.25
C PRO A 31 -5.16 -13.38 9.63
N ASN A 32 -5.05 -13.43 8.29
CA ASN A 32 -3.75 -13.37 7.61
C ASN A 32 -3.08 -12.00 7.76
N VAL A 33 -3.86 -10.90 7.75
CA VAL A 33 -3.33 -9.55 8.00
C VAL A 33 -2.88 -9.43 9.45
N GLU A 34 -3.73 -9.81 10.41
CA GLU A 34 -3.44 -9.72 11.84
C GLU A 34 -2.20 -10.54 12.22
N ALA A 35 -2.09 -11.78 11.73
CA ALA A 35 -0.92 -12.63 11.95
C ALA A 35 0.36 -12.05 11.33
N LEU A 36 0.29 -11.50 10.10
CA LEU A 36 1.45 -10.90 9.44
C LEU A 36 1.95 -9.66 10.20
N ILE A 37 1.04 -8.75 10.57
CA ILE A 37 1.37 -7.52 11.28
C ILE A 37 1.92 -7.85 12.68
N ALA A 38 1.27 -8.73 13.43
CA ALA A 38 1.75 -9.14 14.76
C ALA A 38 3.14 -9.81 14.71
N ALA A 39 3.40 -10.65 13.70
CA ALA A 39 4.67 -11.35 13.54
C ALA A 39 5.83 -10.49 13.00
N THR A 40 5.55 -9.29 12.48
CA THR A 40 6.57 -8.43 11.85
C THR A 40 6.75 -7.07 12.52
N LEU A 41 5.68 -6.41 12.92
CA LEU A 41 5.68 -5.07 13.54
C LEU A 41 5.29 -5.10 15.03
N GLY A 42 4.91 -6.28 15.55
CA GLY A 42 4.46 -6.49 16.93
C GLY A 42 2.92 -6.46 17.08
N SER A 43 2.42 -7.02 18.18
CA SER A 43 0.97 -7.20 18.43
C SER A 43 0.16 -5.90 18.32
N GLU A 44 0.71 -4.80 18.83
CA GLU A 44 0.02 -3.51 18.87
C GLU A 44 -0.01 -2.80 17.52
N ALA A 45 0.72 -3.29 16.50
CA ALA A 45 0.88 -2.60 15.23
C ALA A 45 -0.39 -2.53 14.37
N MET A 46 -1.39 -3.38 14.65
CA MET A 46 -2.72 -3.24 14.04
C MET A 46 -3.37 -1.88 14.35
N THR A 47 -3.08 -1.28 15.52
CA THR A 47 -3.61 0.04 15.90
C THR A 47 -3.04 1.20 15.07
N TRP A 48 -1.99 0.95 14.29
CA TRP A 48 -1.35 1.99 13.47
C TRP A 48 -2.13 2.30 12.19
N PHE A 49 -3.00 1.37 11.77
CA PHE A 49 -3.82 1.46 10.57
C PHE A 49 -5.25 1.88 10.94
N GLN A 50 -5.71 3.03 10.45
CA GLN A 50 -7.06 3.55 10.75
C GLN A 50 -8.16 2.81 9.96
N SER A 51 -7.80 2.10 8.89
CA SER A 51 -8.70 1.14 8.22
C SER A 51 -7.92 -0.09 7.77
N VAL A 52 -8.56 -1.25 7.88
CA VAL A 52 -8.07 -2.53 7.34
C VAL A 52 -9.23 -3.19 6.63
N ARG A 53 -9.19 -3.23 5.30
CA ARG A 53 -10.19 -3.87 4.44
C ARG A 53 -9.56 -5.02 3.67
N THR A 54 -10.29 -6.12 3.64
CA THR A 54 -9.79 -7.44 3.27
C THR A 54 -10.62 -8.05 2.16
N GLY A 55 -10.23 -9.23 1.69
CA GLY A 55 -11.02 -10.01 0.73
C GLY A 55 -12.34 -10.53 1.29
N GLU A 56 -12.60 -10.34 2.58
CA GLU A 56 -13.84 -10.69 3.28
C GLU A 56 -14.77 -9.48 3.44
N ASP A 57 -14.24 -8.26 3.31
CA ASP A 57 -15.00 -7.00 3.36
C ASP A 57 -15.66 -6.65 1.99
N VAL A 58 -15.38 -7.43 0.92
CA VAL A 58 -15.76 -7.09 -0.47
C VAL A 58 -16.53 -8.19 -1.19
N SER A 59 -17.49 -7.77 -2.02
CA SER A 59 -18.23 -8.62 -2.95
C SER A 59 -17.41 -9.03 -4.19
N ARG A 60 -16.45 -8.17 -4.61
CA ARG A 60 -15.56 -8.40 -5.74
C ARG A 60 -14.14 -8.01 -5.34
N LYS A 61 -13.19 -8.88 -5.65
CA LYS A 61 -11.76 -8.68 -5.35
C LYS A 61 -11.08 -7.94 -6.50
N LYS A 62 -9.90 -7.38 -6.23
CA LYS A 62 -9.02 -6.76 -7.25
C LYS A 62 -8.91 -7.68 -8.47
N PRO A 63 -9.13 -7.19 -9.71
CA PRO A 63 -8.99 -5.81 -10.16
C PRO A 63 -10.20 -4.88 -9.92
N ASP A 64 -11.25 -5.35 -9.25
CA ASP A 64 -12.33 -4.45 -8.81
C ASP A 64 -11.83 -3.45 -7.73
N PRO A 65 -12.20 -2.15 -7.81
CA PRO A 65 -11.73 -1.11 -6.90
C PRO A 65 -12.32 -1.18 -5.48
N GLN A 66 -13.37 -1.97 -5.23
CA GLN A 66 -14.19 -1.91 -4.01
C GLN A 66 -13.41 -1.90 -2.69
N VAL A 67 -12.29 -2.63 -2.58
CA VAL A 67 -11.47 -2.64 -1.35
C VAL A 67 -10.77 -1.30 -1.09
N PHE A 68 -10.39 -0.56 -2.14
CA PHE A 68 -9.84 0.79 -2.03
C PHE A 68 -10.94 1.81 -1.75
N GLU A 69 -12.13 1.68 -2.38
CA GLU A 69 -13.30 2.55 -2.09
C GLU A 69 -13.66 2.51 -0.59
N LEU A 70 -13.71 1.31 0.00
CA LEU A 70 -13.99 1.13 1.43
C LEU A 70 -12.94 1.82 2.32
N VAL A 71 -11.65 1.67 1.99
CA VAL A 71 -10.56 2.31 2.74
C VAL A 71 -10.61 3.84 2.61
N MET A 72 -10.78 4.37 1.39
CA MET A 72 -10.89 5.82 1.16
C MET A 72 -12.06 6.43 1.92
N ARG A 73 -13.22 5.74 1.92
CA ARG A 73 -14.41 6.14 2.68
C ARG A 73 -14.16 6.15 4.18
N ASP A 74 -13.50 5.13 4.73
CA ASP A 74 -13.16 5.06 6.16
C ASP A 74 -12.14 6.16 6.56
N LEU A 75 -11.18 6.48 5.68
CA LEU A 75 -10.17 7.51 5.92
C LEU A 75 -10.71 8.95 5.73
N GLY A 76 -11.77 9.10 4.92
CA GLY A 76 -12.39 10.38 4.58
C GLY A 76 -11.57 11.22 3.59
N PHE A 77 -10.80 10.59 2.69
CA PHE A 77 -9.91 11.28 1.75
C PHE A 77 -10.25 11.01 0.27
N PRO A 78 -10.15 12.04 -0.60
CA PRO A 78 -10.20 11.87 -2.06
C PRO A 78 -8.92 11.21 -2.60
N ALA A 79 -8.94 10.78 -3.86
CA ALA A 79 -7.88 10.00 -4.49
C ALA A 79 -6.54 10.77 -4.63
N ASP A 80 -6.61 12.07 -4.96
CA ASP A 80 -5.47 12.98 -5.08
C ASP A 80 -4.75 13.23 -3.74
N LYS A 81 -5.44 12.99 -2.63
CA LYS A 81 -4.89 13.02 -1.26
C LYS A 81 -4.46 11.65 -0.76
N CYS A 82 -4.48 10.63 -1.60
CA CYS A 82 -4.02 9.28 -1.27
C CYS A 82 -2.74 8.92 -2.03
N LEU A 83 -2.04 7.89 -1.55
CA LEU A 83 -0.95 7.19 -2.22
C LEU A 83 -1.12 5.70 -1.91
N VAL A 84 -1.09 4.87 -2.94
CA VAL A 84 -1.19 3.41 -2.84
C VAL A 84 0.16 2.77 -3.12
N PHE A 85 0.67 1.99 -2.17
CA PHE A 85 1.65 0.94 -2.45
C PHE A 85 0.93 -0.32 -2.97
N GLU A 86 1.55 -1.18 -3.77
CA GLU A 86 0.89 -2.34 -4.41
C GLU A 86 1.89 -3.40 -4.87
N ASP A 87 1.52 -4.58 -5.36
CA ASP A 87 2.49 -5.55 -5.92
C ASP A 87 2.07 -6.32 -7.17
N SER A 88 0.84 -6.14 -7.66
CA SER A 88 0.28 -6.90 -8.79
C SER A 88 -0.47 -6.03 -9.80
N ALA A 89 -0.52 -6.44 -11.07
CA ALA A 89 -1.29 -5.76 -12.11
C ALA A 89 -2.80 -5.73 -11.80
N ASN A 90 -3.31 -6.71 -11.05
CA ASN A 90 -4.67 -6.66 -10.50
C ASN A 90 -4.83 -5.50 -9.51
N GLY A 91 -3.84 -5.32 -8.62
CA GLY A 91 -3.82 -4.23 -7.67
C GLY A 91 -3.66 -2.86 -8.29
N LEU A 92 -2.77 -2.73 -9.28
CA LEU A 92 -2.62 -1.53 -10.09
C LEU A 92 -3.95 -1.13 -10.72
N ARG A 93 -4.61 -2.05 -11.44
CA ARG A 93 -5.89 -1.76 -12.13
C ARG A 93 -7.00 -1.38 -11.15
N ALA A 94 -7.08 -2.04 -9.99
CA ALA A 94 -8.04 -1.68 -8.95
C ALA A 94 -7.82 -0.26 -8.39
N ALA A 95 -6.56 0.16 -8.23
CA ALA A 95 -6.25 1.50 -7.72
C ALA A 95 -6.40 2.59 -8.80
N LYS A 96 -5.90 2.37 -10.03
CA LYS A 96 -6.06 3.34 -11.14
C LYS A 96 -7.51 3.50 -11.59
N ALA A 97 -8.39 2.53 -11.36
CA ALA A 97 -9.84 2.69 -11.56
C ALA A 97 -10.50 3.77 -10.66
N LEU A 98 -9.79 4.24 -9.64
CA LEU A 98 -10.18 5.36 -8.76
C LEU A 98 -9.25 6.57 -8.91
N ASP A 99 -8.46 6.64 -9.99
CA ASP A 99 -7.42 7.66 -10.22
C ASP A 99 -6.37 7.80 -9.10
N LEU A 100 -6.22 6.76 -8.26
CA LEU A 100 -5.23 6.76 -7.17
C LEU A 100 -3.80 6.82 -7.75
N PRO A 101 -2.88 7.59 -7.12
CA PRO A 101 -1.45 7.45 -7.37
C PRO A 101 -0.94 6.10 -6.87
N VAL A 102 -0.22 5.36 -7.72
CA VAL A 102 0.20 3.98 -7.43
C VAL A 102 1.70 3.78 -7.60
N ILE A 103 2.27 3.28 -6.51
CA ILE A 103 3.58 2.70 -6.41
C ILE A 103 3.40 1.16 -6.29
N ILE A 104 3.51 0.35 -7.36
CA ILE A 104 3.54 -1.15 -7.26
C ILE A 104 4.83 -1.61 -6.51
N THR A 105 5.18 -2.89 -6.29
CA THR A 105 6.50 -3.56 -6.45
C THR A 105 6.24 -4.98 -6.91
N PRO A 106 6.89 -5.46 -7.97
CA PRO A 106 6.86 -6.86 -8.29
C PRO A 106 7.37 -7.66 -7.11
N SER A 107 6.59 -8.64 -6.69
CA SER A 107 7.11 -9.81 -5.97
C SER A 107 7.79 -10.73 -6.99
N ILE A 108 8.35 -11.85 -6.53
CA ILE A 108 8.81 -12.91 -7.44
C ILE A 108 7.68 -13.54 -8.27
N TYR A 109 6.42 -13.35 -7.87
CA TYR A 109 5.24 -13.89 -8.56
C TYR A 109 4.62 -12.93 -9.57
N THR A 110 5.04 -11.66 -9.55
CA THR A 110 4.49 -10.57 -10.36
C THR A 110 5.59 -9.81 -11.11
N ALA A 111 6.77 -10.42 -11.26
CA ALA A 111 7.92 -9.84 -11.98
C ALA A 111 7.62 -9.53 -13.45
N ASP A 112 6.76 -10.35 -14.08
CA ASP A 112 6.38 -10.28 -15.48
C ASP A 112 4.97 -9.68 -15.70
N ASP A 113 4.35 -9.11 -14.66
CA ASP A 113 3.06 -8.40 -14.75
C ASP A 113 3.21 -7.07 -15.54
N ASP A 114 2.17 -6.69 -16.27
CA ASP A 114 2.11 -5.36 -16.91
C ASP A 114 1.77 -4.28 -15.88
N PHE A 115 2.72 -3.38 -15.64
CA PHE A 115 2.58 -2.22 -14.75
C PHE A 115 2.41 -0.88 -15.49
N SER A 116 2.03 -0.92 -16.77
CA SER A 116 1.67 0.27 -17.55
C SER A 116 0.58 1.08 -16.85
N GLY A 117 0.82 2.38 -16.66
CA GLY A 117 -0.08 3.27 -15.92
C GLY A 117 0.12 3.29 -14.39
N ALA A 118 1.06 2.51 -13.85
CA ALA A 118 1.63 2.81 -12.54
C ALA A 118 2.38 4.14 -12.61
N ASP A 119 2.30 4.92 -11.54
CA ASP A 119 3.12 6.11 -11.41
C ASP A 119 4.60 5.68 -11.27
N LEU A 120 4.91 4.53 -10.64
CA LEU A 120 6.24 4.28 -10.01
C LEU A 120 6.74 2.81 -9.86
N VAL A 121 8.07 2.58 -10.14
CA VAL A 121 8.73 1.25 -10.44
C VAL A 121 10.20 0.89 -9.85
N MET A 122 10.41 0.50 -8.56
CA MET A 122 11.68 0.17 -7.74
C MET A 122 11.88 -1.35 -7.62
N LYS A 123 13.07 -1.84 -7.26
CA LYS A 123 13.20 -3.25 -6.82
C LYS A 123 12.54 -3.53 -5.45
N ASN A 124 12.53 -2.55 -4.54
CA ASN A 124 11.97 -2.64 -3.19
C ASN A 124 11.92 -1.25 -2.54
N ALA A 125 11.11 -1.10 -1.48
CA ALA A 125 10.83 0.16 -0.79
C ALA A 125 12.03 0.86 -0.12
N ALA A 126 13.20 0.23 -0.06
CA ALA A 126 14.41 0.83 0.50
C ALA A 126 15.29 1.53 -0.56
N GLU A 127 14.88 1.59 -1.83
CA GLU A 127 15.64 2.37 -2.81
C GLU A 127 15.58 3.87 -2.48
N PRO A 128 16.73 4.59 -2.48
CA PRO A 128 16.73 6.03 -2.25
C PRO A 128 16.02 6.77 -3.36
N LEU A 129 14.92 7.45 -3.01
CA LEU A 129 14.11 8.16 -3.99
C LEU A 129 14.70 9.54 -4.22
N SER A 130 15.70 9.56 -5.10
CA SER A 130 16.06 10.80 -5.79
C SER A 130 14.81 11.42 -6.40
N HIS A 131 14.75 12.76 -6.46
CA HIS A 131 13.72 13.57 -7.16
C HIS A 131 13.40 13.12 -8.61
N ARG A 132 14.17 12.17 -9.17
CA ARG A 132 14.14 11.71 -10.55
C ARG A 132 13.83 10.23 -10.73
N LYS A 133 13.74 9.46 -9.64
CA LYS A 133 13.38 8.03 -9.61
C LYS A 133 12.66 7.76 -8.29
N LEU A 134 11.35 7.87 -8.30
CA LEU A 134 10.50 7.89 -7.11
C LEU A 134 9.83 6.53 -6.79
N MET A 135 10.31 5.50 -7.45
CA MET A 135 9.79 4.19 -7.84
C MET A 135 8.97 3.29 -6.81
N HIS A 136 8.60 2.02 -7.13
CA HIS A 136 7.91 0.91 -6.35
C HIS A 136 8.10 0.59 -4.80
N ALA A 137 7.02 0.16 -4.11
CA ALA A 137 6.94 -0.68 -2.89
C ALA A 137 5.54 -1.35 -2.75
N GLY A 138 5.37 -2.40 -1.91
CA GLY A 138 4.25 -3.32 -2.12
C GLY A 138 3.80 -4.22 -0.97
N GLY A 139 2.62 -4.81 -1.17
CA GLY A 139 1.60 -4.93 -0.12
C GLY A 139 0.83 -3.61 -0.01
N SER A 140 -0.50 -3.66 -0.09
CA SER A 140 -1.27 -2.45 -0.41
C SER A 140 -1.60 -1.57 0.80
N ILE A 141 -0.73 -0.60 1.02
CA ILE A 141 -0.90 0.47 2.01
C ILE A 141 -1.42 1.70 1.29
N ALA A 142 -2.59 2.19 1.71
CA ALA A 142 -3.07 3.52 1.34
C ALA A 142 -2.65 4.52 2.41
N VAL A 143 -1.99 5.61 2.02
CA VAL A 143 -1.58 6.69 2.94
C VAL A 143 -2.11 8.04 2.47
N ASN A 144 -2.40 8.96 3.40
CA ASN A 144 -2.62 10.36 3.01
C ASN A 144 -1.31 10.93 2.45
N SER A 145 -1.39 11.73 1.38
CA SER A 145 -0.24 12.04 0.55
C SER A 145 0.16 13.52 0.48
N GLU A 146 -0.30 14.40 1.37
CA GLU A 146 0.15 15.81 1.40
C GLU A 146 1.68 15.98 1.65
N TYR A 147 2.37 14.91 1.98
CA TYR A 147 3.80 14.88 2.32
C TYR A 147 4.60 13.84 1.54
N TRP A 148 4.28 13.59 0.25
CA TRP A 148 5.05 12.72 -0.66
C TRP A 148 6.57 12.85 -0.47
N GLU A 149 7.11 14.07 -0.55
CA GLU A 149 8.54 14.32 -0.40
C GLU A 149 9.08 13.87 0.98
N LYS A 150 8.33 14.09 2.06
CA LYS A 150 8.76 13.78 3.44
C LYS A 150 8.74 12.29 3.76
N LEU A 151 8.03 11.46 3.00
CA LEU A 151 8.16 10.01 3.10
C LEU A 151 9.55 9.53 2.65
N PHE A 152 10.24 10.33 1.84
CA PHE A 152 11.34 9.87 1.01
C PHE A 152 12.63 10.70 1.11
N THR A 153 12.59 11.83 1.82
CA THR A 153 13.74 12.48 2.47
C THR A 153 13.93 11.91 3.87
#